data_AF-A0A0M8WPR0-F1
#
_entry.id   AF-A0A0M8WPR0-F1
#
_cell.length_a   1.000
_cell.length_b   1.000
_cell.length_c   1.000
_cell.angle_alpha   90.00
_cell.angle_beta   90.00
_cell.angle_gamma   90.00
#
_symmetry.space_group_name_H-M   'P 1'
#
loop_
_entity.id
_entity.type
_entity.pdbx_description
1 polymer ?
#
loop_
_entity_poly.entity_id
_entity_poly.type
_entity_poly.pdbx_seq_one_letter_code
_entity_poly.pdbx_strand_id
1 'polypeptide(L)'
;AQAAALQCSVDYKTNDWGSGFTVDLTLTNRGTDAIDGWTLTYAYSGNQKLGNGWNGTWSQSGQNITVKNAPHNARVAAGAAVSTGAQFSYSGSNTAPTSYSVNGTSCTGAHQPPIAVLTSPSAGAVYTQGQAVPLAATAAAADNATISKVEFYDDTKLLGT
;
A
#
# COMPACT_ATOMS: atom_id res chain seq x y z
N ALA A 1 12.77 -15.59 -24.03
CA ALA A 1 12.81 -14.50 -23.03
C ALA A 1 11.39 -14.34 -22.49
N GLN A 2 11.18 -14.58 -21.20
CA GLN A 2 9.90 -14.22 -20.57
C GLN A 2 9.99 -12.71 -20.28
N ALA A 3 9.04 -11.92 -20.78
CA ALA A 3 8.94 -10.51 -20.41
C ALA A 3 8.84 -10.43 -18.88
N ALA A 4 9.60 -9.53 -18.25
CA ALA A 4 9.48 -9.33 -16.81
C ALA A 4 8.02 -8.99 -16.48
N ALA A 5 7.42 -9.71 -15.53
CA ALA A 5 6.05 -9.43 -15.13
C ALA A 5 6.00 -8.01 -14.55
N LEU A 6 5.02 -7.21 -14.96
CA LEU A 6 4.78 -5.89 -14.37
C LEU A 6 4.62 -6.08 -12.85
N GLN A 7 5.41 -5.35 -12.06
CA GLN A 7 5.30 -5.35 -10.60
C GLN A 7 4.94 -3.92 -10.17
N CYS A 8 3.91 -3.78 -9.36
CA CYS A 8 3.40 -2.48 -8.97
C CYS A 8 2.78 -2.54 -7.57
N SER A 9 2.74 -1.38 -6.93
CA SER A 9 1.93 -1.15 -5.73
C SER A 9 1.06 0.08 -5.88
N VAL A 10 -0.12 0.07 -5.26
CA VAL A 10 -1.05 1.20 -5.26
C VAL A 10 -1.38 1.59 -3.83
N ASP A 11 -0.97 2.80 -3.44
CA ASP A 11 -1.37 3.41 -2.18
C ASP A 11 -2.70 4.14 -2.36
N TYR A 12 -3.62 3.99 -1.40
CA TYR A 12 -4.97 4.57 -1.42
C TYR A 12 -5.17 5.41 -0.16
N LYS A 13 -5.25 6.73 -0.34
CA LYS A 13 -5.45 7.68 0.76
C LYS A 13 -6.72 8.48 0.54
N THR A 14 -7.55 8.63 1.57
CA THR A 14 -8.79 9.41 1.50
C THR A 14 -8.77 10.62 2.41
N ASN A 15 -9.51 11.64 1.98
CA ASN A 15 -10.02 12.71 2.84
C ASN A 15 -11.54 12.67 2.76
N ASP A 16 -12.18 12.26 3.85
CA ASP A 16 -13.60 11.90 3.92
C ASP A 16 -14.35 12.89 4.82
N TRP A 17 -15.54 13.33 4.37
CA TRP A 17 -16.41 14.26 5.09
C TRP A 17 -17.84 13.70 5.35
N GLY A 18 -18.01 12.38 5.30
CA GLY A 18 -19.21 11.65 5.74
C GLY A 18 -20.28 11.42 4.67
N SER A 19 -20.30 12.22 3.60
CA SER A 19 -21.20 12.06 2.44
C SER A 19 -20.47 12.00 1.10
N GLY A 20 -19.15 12.20 1.14
CA GLY A 20 -18.24 12.15 0.03
C GLY A 20 -16.81 12.15 0.54
N PHE A 21 -15.90 11.89 -0.38
CA PHE A 21 -14.47 11.89 -0.11
C PHE A 21 -13.69 12.22 -1.36
N THR A 22 -12.49 12.75 -1.18
CA THR A 22 -11.45 12.68 -2.22
C THR A 22 -10.54 11.49 -1.94
N VAL A 23 -10.07 10.85 -3.01
CA VAL A 23 -9.03 9.83 -2.96
C VAL A 23 -7.81 10.32 -3.74
N ASP A 24 -6.64 10.13 -3.15
CA ASP A 24 -5.35 10.18 -3.82
C ASP A 24 -4.78 8.77 -3.91
N LEU A 25 -4.55 8.31 -5.14
CA LEU A 25 -3.94 7.03 -5.47
C LEU A 25 -2.50 7.26 -5.92
N THR A 26 -1.55 6.52 -5.34
CA THR A 26 -0.16 6.55 -5.79
C THR A 26 0.25 5.20 -6.35
N LEU A 27 0.46 5.15 -7.67
CA LEU A 27 0.99 4.01 -8.39
C LEU A 27 2.51 4.03 -8.35
N THR A 28 3.12 3.02 -7.75
CA THR A 28 4.58 2.80 -7.77
C THR A 28 4.93 1.65 -8.69
N ASN A 29 5.90 1.85 -9.59
CA ASN A 29 6.48 0.79 -10.38
C ASN A 29 7.55 0.06 -9.56
N ARG A 30 7.29 -1.21 -9.24
CA ARG A 30 8.17 -2.10 -8.46
C ARG A 30 8.99 -3.03 -9.37
N GLY A 31 8.74 -2.98 -10.68
CA GLY A 31 9.46 -3.77 -11.67
C GLY A 31 10.81 -3.15 -12.01
N THR A 32 11.55 -3.86 -12.87
CA THR A 32 12.83 -3.39 -13.43
C THR A 32 12.65 -2.61 -14.72
N ASP A 33 11.51 -2.79 -15.41
CA ASP A 33 11.18 -2.12 -16.66
C ASP A 33 10.25 -0.93 -16.43
N ALA A 34 10.36 0.10 -17.27
CA ALA A 34 9.44 1.23 -17.23
C ALA A 34 8.02 0.82 -17.66
N ILE A 35 7.01 1.42 -17.03
CA ILE A 35 5.62 1.32 -17.48
C ILE A 35 5.36 2.47 -18.45
N ASP A 36 5.10 2.17 -19.73
CA ASP A 36 4.76 3.16 -20.76
C ASP A 36 3.26 3.13 -21.04
N GLY A 37 2.53 4.01 -20.33
CA GLY A 37 1.07 4.02 -20.30
C GLY A 37 0.54 3.05 -19.25
N TRP A 38 -0.35 3.55 -18.39
CA TRP A 38 -0.96 2.75 -17.34
C TRP A 38 -2.47 2.93 -17.31
N THR A 39 -3.15 1.83 -17.08
CA THR A 39 -4.58 1.77 -16.80
C THR A 39 -4.77 1.05 -15.47
N LEU A 40 -5.16 1.81 -14.46
CA LEU A 40 -5.49 1.31 -13.12
C LEU A 40 -6.95 0.87 -13.10
N THR A 41 -7.22 -0.33 -12.58
CA THR A 41 -8.56 -0.83 -12.33
C THR A 41 -8.69 -1.33 -10.90
N TYR A 42 -9.85 -1.07 -10.30
CA TYR A 42 -10.24 -1.57 -8.99
C TYR A 42 -11.77 -1.53 -8.87
N ALA A 43 -12.32 -2.08 -7.79
CA ALA A 43 -13.76 -2.04 -7.55
C ALA A 43 -14.06 -1.70 -6.09
N TYR A 44 -15.12 -0.93 -5.86
CA TYR A 44 -15.71 -0.77 -4.54
C TYR A 44 -16.70 -1.91 -4.26
N SER A 45 -16.87 -2.29 -2.99
CA SER A 45 -17.94 -3.21 -2.57
C SER A 45 -19.24 -2.50 -2.21
N GLY A 46 -19.22 -1.16 -2.16
CA GLY A 46 -20.32 -0.32 -1.71
C GLY A 46 -20.99 0.44 -2.86
N ASN A 47 -21.54 1.59 -2.52
CA ASN A 47 -22.28 2.45 -3.43
C ASN A 47 -21.52 3.72 -3.84
N GLN A 48 -20.20 3.75 -3.66
CA GLN A 48 -19.35 4.88 -4.03
C GLN A 48 -19.59 5.27 -5.50
N LYS A 49 -19.83 6.55 -5.76
CA LYS A 49 -20.08 7.10 -7.09
C LYS A 49 -19.03 8.13 -7.45
N LEU A 50 -18.38 7.94 -8.59
CA LEU A 50 -17.40 8.86 -9.14
C LEU A 50 -18.07 10.19 -9.47
N GLY A 51 -17.51 11.28 -8.95
CA GLY A 51 -17.87 12.64 -9.32
C GLY A 51 -16.92 13.16 -10.40
N ASN A 52 -15.76 13.66 -9.98
CA ASN A 52 -14.72 14.21 -10.86
C ASN A 52 -13.37 13.58 -10.57
N GLY A 53 -12.53 13.42 -11.58
CA GLY A 53 -11.16 12.93 -11.45
C GLY A 53 -10.12 13.89 -12.04
N TRP A 54 -8.88 13.77 -11.59
CA TRP A 54 -7.73 14.52 -12.09
C TRP A 54 -6.51 13.61 -12.26
N ASN A 55 -5.49 14.09 -12.98
CA ASN A 55 -4.27 13.34 -13.29
C ASN A 55 -4.51 11.97 -13.96
N GLY A 56 -5.65 11.82 -14.63
CA GLY A 56 -6.04 10.66 -15.41
C GLY A 56 -7.45 10.83 -15.98
N THR A 57 -7.81 9.95 -16.91
CA THR A 57 -9.17 9.81 -17.41
C THR A 57 -9.88 8.73 -16.59
N TRP A 58 -10.82 9.16 -15.76
CA TRP A 58 -11.56 8.30 -14.84
C TRP A 58 -12.91 7.89 -15.44
N SER A 59 -13.29 6.63 -15.23
CA SER A 59 -14.62 6.13 -15.56
C SER A 59 -15.08 5.11 -14.53
N GLN A 60 -16.40 4.98 -14.40
CA GLN A 60 -17.05 4.02 -13.52
C GLN A 60 -18.11 3.23 -14.29
N SER A 61 -18.11 1.91 -14.13
CA SER A 61 -19.18 1.02 -14.58
C SER A 61 -19.62 0.13 -13.42
N GLY A 62 -20.85 0.33 -12.95
CA GLY A 62 -21.31 -0.29 -11.71
C GLY A 62 -20.40 0.07 -10.53
N GLN A 63 -19.70 -0.93 -10.00
CA GLN A 63 -18.74 -0.81 -8.89
C GLN A 63 -17.29 -0.68 -9.36
N ASN A 64 -17.03 -0.94 -10.65
CA ASN A 64 -15.69 -0.98 -11.22
C ASN A 64 -15.24 0.43 -11.63
N ILE A 65 -14.05 0.79 -11.20
CA ILE A 65 -13.35 2.02 -11.57
C ILE A 65 -12.25 1.68 -12.56
N THR A 66 -12.11 2.51 -13.59
CA THR A 66 -10.99 2.49 -14.53
C THR A 66 -10.38 3.87 -14.62
N VAL A 67 -9.06 3.95 -14.50
CA VAL A 67 -8.30 5.19 -14.61
C VAL A 67 -7.21 5.01 -15.63
N LYS A 68 -7.29 5.72 -16.75
CA LYS A 68 -6.20 5.79 -17.72
C LYS A 68 -5.31 6.97 -17.40
N ASN A 69 -4.00 6.81 -17.53
CA ASN A 69 -3.03 7.88 -17.32
C ASN A 69 -3.36 9.17 -18.11
N ALA A 70 -2.94 10.31 -17.56
CA ALA A 70 -2.84 11.55 -18.31
C ALA A 70 -1.54 11.56 -19.15
N PRO A 71 -1.42 12.41 -20.18
CA PRO A 71 -0.22 12.44 -21.02
C PRO A 71 1.07 12.72 -20.25
N HIS A 72 1.03 13.61 -19.25
CA HIS A 72 2.21 14.03 -18.48
C HIS A 72 2.71 13.00 -17.46
N ASN A 73 1.88 12.02 -17.09
CA ASN A 73 2.23 10.98 -16.11
C ASN A 73 2.15 9.57 -16.71
N ALA A 74 2.17 9.45 -18.04
CA ALA A 74 2.05 8.19 -18.75
C ALA A 74 3.17 7.21 -18.45
N ARG A 75 4.40 7.72 -18.33
CA ARG A 75 5.60 6.91 -18.13
C ARG A 75 5.99 6.85 -16.66
N VAL A 76 6.13 5.65 -16.12
CA VAL A 76 6.58 5.40 -14.75
C VAL A 76 7.86 4.57 -14.80
N ALA A 77 9.02 5.22 -14.57
CA ALA A 77 10.30 4.52 -14.53
C ALA A 77 10.34 3.48 -13.39
N ALA A 78 11.25 2.51 -13.47
CA ALA A 78 11.48 1.53 -12.40
C ALA A 78 11.78 2.26 -11.07
N GLY A 79 11.09 1.87 -10.00
CA GLY A 79 11.18 2.49 -8.68
C GLY A 79 10.51 3.87 -8.56
N ALA A 80 10.01 4.45 -9.65
CA ALA A 80 9.30 5.72 -9.62
C ALA A 80 7.80 5.54 -9.30
N ALA A 81 7.16 6.65 -8.95
CA ALA A 81 5.74 6.69 -8.66
C ALA A 81 5.04 7.86 -9.35
N VAL A 82 3.75 7.69 -9.60
CA VAL A 82 2.85 8.72 -10.12
C VAL A 82 1.56 8.71 -9.31
N SER A 83 0.92 9.88 -9.20
CA SER A 83 -0.33 10.01 -8.46
C SER A 83 -1.49 10.43 -9.36
N THR A 84 -2.67 9.92 -9.02
CA THR A 84 -3.95 10.26 -9.63
C THR A 84 -5.00 10.38 -8.54
N GLY A 85 -6.04 11.19 -8.74
CA GLY A 85 -7.06 11.35 -7.70
C GLY A 85 -8.44 11.62 -8.26
N ALA A 86 -9.44 11.43 -7.40
CA ALA A 86 -10.83 11.68 -7.74
C ALA A 86 -11.67 12.00 -6.50
N GLN A 87 -12.81 12.64 -6.73
CA GLN A 87 -13.85 12.83 -5.75
C GLN A 87 -14.97 11.81 -5.97
N PHE A 88 -15.48 11.28 -4.87
CA PHE A 88 -16.58 10.34 -4.85
C PHE A 88 -17.67 10.80 -3.86
N SER A 89 -18.91 10.40 -4.11
CA SER A 89 -19.99 10.42 -3.12
C SER A 89 -20.31 9.00 -2.67
N TYR A 90 -20.86 8.84 -1.47
CA TYR A 90 -21.31 7.55 -0.96
C TYR A 90 -22.41 7.75 0.11
N SER A 91 -23.01 6.65 0.57
CA SER A 91 -23.83 6.67 1.79
C SER A 91 -23.58 5.42 2.63
N GLY A 92 -23.75 5.54 3.95
CA GLY A 92 -23.46 4.43 4.86
C GLY A 92 -21.96 4.24 5.05
N SER A 93 -21.41 3.12 4.59
CA SER A 93 -20.00 2.76 4.81
C SER A 93 -19.12 3.09 3.60
N ASN A 94 -17.95 3.68 3.86
CA ASN A 94 -16.93 3.93 2.83
C ASN A 94 -15.77 2.92 2.92
N THR A 95 -16.02 1.68 2.55
CA THR A 95 -14.98 0.64 2.55
C THR A 95 -14.01 0.84 1.39
N ALA A 96 -12.71 0.89 1.70
CA ALA A 96 -11.65 1.00 0.69
C ALA A 96 -11.49 -0.29 -0.14
N PRO A 97 -11.13 -0.20 -1.43
CA PRO A 97 -10.78 -1.35 -2.25
C PRO A 97 -9.52 -2.05 -1.73
N THR A 98 -9.50 -3.38 -1.78
CA THR A 98 -8.37 -4.21 -1.34
C THR A 98 -7.52 -4.74 -2.48
N SER A 99 -8.03 -4.69 -3.72
CA SER A 99 -7.39 -5.22 -4.91
C SER A 99 -7.31 -4.17 -6.02
N TYR A 100 -6.13 -4.02 -6.58
CA TYR A 100 -5.84 -3.10 -7.68
C TYR A 100 -5.13 -3.87 -8.80
N SER A 101 -5.38 -3.48 -10.03
CA SER A 101 -4.65 -3.99 -11.19
C SER A 101 -4.19 -2.86 -12.08
N VAL A 102 -2.96 -2.93 -12.59
CA VAL A 102 -2.43 -2.01 -13.59
C VAL A 102 -2.14 -2.78 -14.86
N ASN A 103 -2.71 -2.32 -15.98
CA ASN A 103 -2.62 -2.97 -17.30
C ASN A 103 -3.00 -4.46 -17.24
N GLY A 104 -4.00 -4.80 -16.41
CA GLY A 104 -4.47 -6.17 -16.20
C GLY A 104 -3.63 -7.03 -15.25
N THR A 105 -2.48 -6.53 -14.77
CA THR A 105 -1.65 -7.22 -13.78
C THR A 105 -2.02 -6.75 -12.38
N SER A 106 -2.29 -7.68 -11.45
CA SER A 106 -2.57 -7.31 -10.06
C SER A 106 -1.36 -6.64 -9.41
N CYS A 107 -1.60 -5.46 -8.85
CA CYS A 107 -0.67 -4.78 -7.97
C CYS A 107 -0.94 -5.25 -6.55
N THR A 108 0.10 -5.60 -5.81
CA THR A 108 -0.03 -5.76 -4.36
C THR A 108 -0.38 -4.39 -3.76
N GLY A 109 -1.23 -4.37 -2.72
CA GLY A 109 -1.77 -3.12 -2.16
C GLY A 109 -0.70 -2.19 -1.55
N ALA A 110 -1.15 -1.14 -0.88
CA ALA A 110 -0.28 -0.24 -0.09
C ALA A 110 0.68 -1.06 0.79
N HIS A 111 1.95 -0.64 0.85
CA HIS A 111 2.98 -1.32 1.64
C HIS A 111 2.46 -1.56 3.05
N GLN A 112 2.30 -2.81 3.45
CA GLN A 112 2.05 -3.08 4.85
C GLN A 112 3.36 -2.83 5.62
N PRO A 113 3.35 -1.96 6.65
CA PRO A 113 4.53 -1.80 7.47
C PRO A 113 4.93 -3.16 8.05
N PRO A 114 6.24 -3.46 8.13
CA PRO A 114 6.69 -4.71 8.73
C PRO A 114 6.19 -4.78 10.18
N ILE A 115 5.73 -5.96 10.57
CA ILE A 115 5.32 -6.22 11.95
C ILE A 115 6.48 -6.84 12.70
N ALA A 116 6.67 -6.45 13.96
CA ALA A 116 7.59 -7.08 14.89
C ALA A 116 6.84 -7.39 16.19
N VAL A 117 6.97 -8.63 16.67
CA VAL A 117 6.32 -9.10 17.88
C VAL A 117 7.38 -9.68 18.80
N LEU A 118 7.48 -9.16 20.02
CA LEU A 118 8.33 -9.74 21.06
C LEU A 118 7.79 -11.12 21.44
N THR A 119 8.67 -12.11 21.40
CA THR A 119 8.40 -13.50 21.84
C THR A 119 9.11 -13.83 23.15
N SER A 120 10.08 -12.99 23.55
CA SER A 120 10.77 -13.07 24.84
C SER A 120 11.24 -11.67 25.28
N PRO A 121 11.24 -11.37 26.59
CA PRO A 121 10.77 -12.22 27.68
C PRO A 121 9.24 -12.38 27.70
N SER A 122 8.76 -13.49 28.27
CA SER A 122 7.32 -13.65 28.52
C SER A 122 6.83 -12.55 29.45
N ALA A 123 5.62 -12.03 29.20
CA ALA A 123 5.01 -11.02 30.06
C ALA A 123 4.95 -11.52 31.51
N GLY A 124 5.51 -10.74 32.45
CA GLY A 124 5.59 -11.10 33.86
C GLY A 124 6.76 -12.03 34.24
N ALA A 125 7.68 -12.34 33.33
CA ALA A 125 8.90 -13.07 33.67
C ALA A 125 9.74 -12.26 34.69
N VAL A 126 10.23 -12.96 35.71
CA VAL A 126 11.07 -12.38 36.77
C VAL A 126 12.49 -12.88 36.58
N TYR A 127 13.43 -11.94 36.57
CA TYR A 127 14.86 -12.21 36.45
C TYR A 127 15.58 -11.72 37.70
N THR A 128 16.59 -12.47 38.15
CA THR A 128 17.46 -12.04 39.25
C THR A 128 18.56 -11.11 38.73
N GLN A 129 19.08 -10.25 39.59
CA GLN A 129 20.16 -9.33 39.22
C GLN A 129 21.38 -10.13 38.69
N GLY A 130 21.90 -9.72 37.54
CA GLY A 130 23.03 -10.37 36.87
C GLY A 130 22.65 -11.54 35.95
N GLN A 131 21.39 -11.96 35.92
CA GLN A 131 20.90 -12.86 34.87
C GLN A 131 20.68 -12.09 33.57
N ALA A 132 21.11 -12.71 32.46
CA ALA A 132 20.79 -12.20 31.14
C ALA A 132 19.28 -12.37 30.86
N VAL A 133 18.65 -11.31 30.36
CA VAL A 133 17.26 -11.35 29.89
C VAL A 133 17.28 -11.66 28.38
N PRO A 134 16.76 -12.82 27.94
CA PRO A 134 16.73 -13.14 26.53
C PRO A 134 15.71 -12.25 25.80
N LEU A 135 16.17 -11.55 24.77
CA LEU A 135 15.34 -10.78 23.86
C LEU A 135 15.15 -11.57 22.57
N ALA A 136 13.91 -11.80 22.19
CA ALA A 136 13.58 -12.45 20.94
C ALA A 136 12.33 -11.81 20.35
N ALA A 137 12.30 -11.71 19.02
CA ALA A 137 11.16 -11.23 18.28
C ALA A 137 10.97 -12.02 17.00
N THR A 138 9.72 -12.15 16.57
CA THR A 138 9.39 -12.56 15.21
C THR A 138 9.07 -11.31 14.42
N ALA A 139 9.72 -11.14 13.27
CA ALA A 139 9.44 -10.04 12.36
C ALA A 139 8.94 -10.61 11.02
N ALA A 140 7.89 -10.00 10.48
CA ALA A 140 7.31 -10.41 9.20
C ALA A 140 7.13 -9.18 8.30
N ALA A 141 7.50 -9.34 7.04
CA ALA A 141 7.28 -8.36 5.99
C ALA A 141 6.29 -8.93 4.98
N ALA A 142 5.37 -8.09 4.51
CA ALA A 142 4.44 -8.42 3.44
C ALA A 142 5.02 -7.99 2.08
N ASP A 143 4.24 -8.17 1.01
CA ASP A 143 4.51 -7.58 -0.31
C ASP A 143 5.89 -7.95 -0.92
N ASN A 144 6.38 -9.16 -0.61
CA ASN A 144 7.73 -9.63 -0.95
C ASN A 144 8.85 -8.68 -0.49
N ALA A 145 8.57 -7.81 0.49
CA ALA A 145 9.57 -6.95 1.08
C ALA A 145 10.51 -7.77 1.98
N THR A 146 11.75 -7.30 2.06
CA THR A 146 12.78 -7.92 2.90
C THR A 146 12.93 -7.11 4.19
N ILE A 147 13.05 -7.80 5.32
CA ILE A 147 13.45 -7.16 6.58
C ILE A 147 14.97 -7.02 6.59
N SER A 148 15.45 -5.78 6.60
CA SER A 148 16.90 -5.51 6.62
C SER A 148 17.50 -5.46 8.02
N LYS A 149 16.69 -5.17 9.06
CA LYS A 149 17.15 -5.06 10.45
C LYS A 149 16.00 -5.21 11.43
N VAL A 150 16.26 -5.82 12.58
CA VAL A 150 15.45 -5.75 13.80
C VAL A 150 16.33 -5.12 14.87
N GLU A 151 15.76 -4.27 15.73
CA GLU A 151 16.47 -3.63 16.83
C GLU A 151 15.62 -3.68 18.09
N PHE A 152 16.26 -3.95 19.22
CA PHE A 152 15.62 -4.00 20.53
C PHE A 152 16.01 -2.75 21.33
N TYR A 153 15.00 -2.05 21.86
CA TYR A 153 15.19 -0.84 22.64
C TYR A 153 14.58 -1.00 24.03
N ASP A 154 15.24 -0.41 25.04
CA ASP A 154 14.65 -0.07 26.34
C ASP A 154 14.39 1.44 26.34
N ASP A 155 13.12 1.84 26.28
CA ASP A 155 12.69 3.18 25.91
C ASP A 155 13.38 3.70 24.62
N THR A 156 14.45 4.48 24.77
CA THR A 156 15.23 5.07 23.66
C THR A 156 16.64 4.48 23.53
N LYS A 157 17.04 3.60 24.45
CA LYS A 157 18.38 3.00 24.48
C LYS A 157 18.38 1.71 23.67
N LEU A 158 19.22 1.65 22.65
CA LEU A 158 19.46 0.43 21.88
C LEU A 158 20.12 -0.62 22.78
N LEU A 159 19.49 -1.78 22.90
CA LEU A 159 19.99 -2.94 23.64
C LEU A 159 20.74 -3.92 22.73
N GLY A 160 20.32 -4.01 21.46
CA GLY A 160 20.90 -4.92 20.49
C GLY A 160 20.11 -4.98 19.19
N THR A 161 20.63 -5.75 18.25
CA THR A 161 20.06 -5.98 16.93
C THR A 161 19.86 -7.47 16.69
#